data_AF-A0A353PFT8-F1
#
_entry.id   AF-A0A353PFT8-F1
#
_cell.length_a   1.000
_cell.length_b   1.000
_cell.length_c   1.000
_cell.angle_alpha   90.00
_cell.angle_beta   90.00
_cell.angle_gamma   90.00
#
_symmetry.space_group_name_H-M   'P 1'
#
loop_
_entity.id
_entity.type
_entity.pdbx_description
1 polymer ?
#
loop_
_entity_poly.entity_id
_entity_poly.type
_entity_poly.pdbx_seq_one_letter_code
_entity_poly.pdbx_strand_id
1 'polypeptide(L)' 'FSFDGMGLAPDIVCLAKGLGGFGTPIAMNLVKPEHDAHWSPGEHTGTFRGQNLSFVAGRIGLE' A
#
# COMPACT_ATOMS: atom_id res chain seq x y z
N PHE A 1 1.20 -7.50 -11.10
CA PHE A 1 1.43 -6.06 -11.30
C PHE A 1 1.58 -5.73 -12.78
N SER A 2 1.60 -4.44 -13.15
CA SER A 2 1.85 -4.04 -14.56
C SER A 2 3.21 -4.50 -15.09
N PHE A 3 4.10 -4.96 -14.21
CA PHE A 3 5.42 -5.50 -14.52
C PHE A 3 5.54 -7.02 -14.52
N ASP A 4 4.42 -7.75 -14.46
CA ASP A 4 4.45 -9.22 -14.53
C ASP A 4 5.02 -9.68 -15.88
N GLY A 5 5.91 -10.67 -15.85
CA GLY A 5 6.58 -11.19 -17.05
C GLY A 5 7.76 -10.34 -17.56
N MET A 6 8.04 -9.18 -16.96
CA MET A 6 9.15 -8.31 -17.39
C MET A 6 10.49 -8.59 -16.69
N GLY A 7 10.56 -9.58 -15.80
CA GLY A 7 11.78 -9.87 -15.02
C GLY A 7 12.16 -8.76 -14.02
N LEU A 8 11.23 -7.83 -13.73
CA LEU A 8 11.44 -6.75 -12.77
C LEU A 8 11.06 -7.20 -11.35
N ALA A 9 11.87 -6.82 -10.37
CA ALA A 9 11.63 -7.08 -8.94
C ALA A 9 11.85 -5.81 -8.10
N PRO A 10 10.92 -4.84 -8.15
CA PRO A 10 11.08 -3.55 -7.48
C PRO A 10 11.27 -3.68 -5.97
N ASP A 11 12.09 -2.81 -5.39
CA ASP A 11 12.31 -2.71 -3.94
C ASP A 11 11.13 -2.07 -3.20
N ILE A 12 10.42 -1.18 -3.89
CA ILE A 12 9.24 -0.47 -3.39
C ILE A 12 8.18 -0.44 -4.51
N VAL A 13 6.95 -0.79 -4.18
CA VAL A 13 5.78 -0.69 -5.08
C VAL A 13 4.74 0.25 -4.50
N CYS A 14 4.42 1.31 -5.22
CA CYS A 14 3.40 2.30 -4.83
C CYS A 14 2.02 1.89 -5.33
N LEU A 15 1.03 1.84 -4.43
CA LEU A 15 -0.36 1.47 -4.73
C LEU A 15 -1.33 2.52 -4.20
N ALA A 16 -2.40 2.77 -4.97
CA ALA A 16 -3.47 3.71 -4.64
C ALA A 16 -4.69 3.41 -5.53
N LYS A 17 -5.59 4.39 -5.71
CA LYS A 17 -6.75 4.33 -6.62
C LYS A 17 -7.65 3.12 -6.31
N GLY A 18 -7.64 2.10 -7.17
CA GLY A 18 -8.46 0.89 -7.03
C GLY A 18 -8.23 0.13 -5.73
N LEU A 19 -7.10 0.36 -5.04
CA LEU A 19 -6.82 -0.22 -3.73
C LEU A 19 -7.91 0.07 -2.68
N GLY A 20 -8.61 1.20 -2.80
CA GLY A 20 -9.71 1.57 -1.90
C GLY A 20 -11.05 0.90 -2.20
N GLY A 21 -11.11 0.00 -3.20
CA GLY A 21 -12.33 -0.63 -3.67
C GLY A 21 -13.31 0.40 -4.21
N PHE A 22 -14.29 0.77 -3.39
CA PHE A 22 -15.38 1.71 -3.70
C PHE A 22 -14.98 3.19 -3.66
N GLY A 23 -13.76 3.52 -4.11
CA GLY A 23 -13.25 4.90 -4.15
C GLY A 23 -12.87 5.49 -2.78
N THR A 24 -12.78 4.65 -1.74
CA THR A 24 -12.34 5.11 -0.42
C THR A 24 -10.85 5.49 -0.43
N PRO A 25 -10.42 6.53 0.33
CA PRO A 25 -9.04 6.99 0.25
C PRO A 25 -8.09 6.01 0.96
N ILE A 26 -7.18 5.43 0.19
CA ILE A 26 -6.03 4.65 0.70
C ILE A 26 -4.90 4.65 -0.33
N ALA A 27 -3.68 4.68 0.19
CA ALA A 27 -2.46 4.39 -0.56
C ALA A 27 -1.56 3.50 0.31
N MET A 28 -0.72 2.68 -0.33
CA MET A 28 0.17 1.75 0.33
C MET A 28 1.48 1.66 -0.46
N ASN A 29 2.59 1.57 0.26
CA ASN A 29 3.87 1.13 -0.30
C ASN A 29 4.10 -0.30 0.14
N LEU A 30 4.31 -1.21 -0.81
CA LEU A 30 4.89 -2.53 -0.51
C LEU A 30 6.40 -2.36 -0.53
N VAL A 31 7.05 -2.55 0.62
CA VAL A 31 8.47 -2.28 0.82
C VAL A 31 9.15 -3.58 1.20
N LYS A 32 10.30 -3.90 0.59
CA LYS A 32 11.08 -5.06 1.02
C LYS A 32 11.55 -4.90 2.49
N PRO A 33 11.63 -5.97 3.28
CA PRO A 33 11.96 -5.88 4.72
C PRO A 33 13.29 -5.17 5.00
N GLU A 34 14.31 -5.35 4.16
CA GLU A 34 15.61 -4.68 4.29
C GLU A 34 15.53 -3.15 4.21
N HIS A 35 14.52 -2.61 3.51
CA HIS A 35 14.29 -1.17 3.43
C HIS A 35 13.31 -0.68 4.49
N ASP A 36 12.28 -1.47 4.81
CA ASP A 36 11.29 -1.13 5.84
C ASP A 36 11.90 -1.10 7.25
N ALA A 37 12.95 -1.88 7.49
CA ALA A 37 13.69 -1.94 8.76
C ALA A 37 14.38 -0.62 9.16
N HIS A 38 14.49 0.35 8.25
CA HIS A 38 15.12 1.64 8.53
C HIS A 38 14.21 2.66 9.23
N TRP A 39 12.89 2.41 9.29
CA TRP A 39 11.97 3.34 9.94
C TRP A 39 12.05 3.27 11.47
N SER A 40 12.25 4.42 12.09
CA SER A 40 12.07 4.60 13.53
C SER A 40 10.60 4.88 13.86
N PRO A 41 10.15 4.59 15.10
CA PRO A 41 8.81 4.96 15.54
C PRO A 41 8.52 6.45 15.30
N GLY A 42 7.45 6.75 14.56
CA GLY A 42 7.01 8.13 14.27
C GLY A 42 7.44 8.69 12.91
N GLU A 43 8.44 8.11 12.24
CA GLU A 43 9.01 8.67 10.99
C GLU A 43 8.09 8.56 9.77
N HIS A 44 7.08 7.68 9.83
CA HIS A 44 6.17 7.43 8.72
C HIS A 44 4.69 7.51 9.14
N THR A 45 4.32 8.61 9.78
CA THR A 45 2.98 8.82 10.37
C THR A 45 2.04 9.65 9.49
N GLY A 46 0.73 9.61 9.81
CA GLY A 46 -0.28 10.47 9.19
C GLY A 46 -1.67 10.22 9.80
N THR A 47 -2.43 11.29 10.05
CA THR A 47 -3.70 11.26 10.82
C THR A 47 -4.75 10.28 10.26
N PHE A 48 -4.90 10.21 8.94
CA PHE A 48 -5.88 9.35 8.27
C PHE A 48 -5.27 8.10 7.63
N ARG A 49 -3.98 7.84 7.89
CA ARG A 49 -3.29 6.70 7.31
C ARG A 49 -3.89 5.40 7.84
N GLY A 50 -4.29 4.51 6.93
CA GLY A 50 -4.83 3.21 7.31
C GLY A 50 -6.18 3.29 8.04
N GLN A 51 -7.04 4.24 7.66
CA GLN A 51 -8.39 4.30 8.22
C GLN A 51 -9.17 2.98 7.99
N ASN A 52 -9.82 2.46 9.03
CA ASN A 52 -10.50 1.16 9.01
C ASN A 52 -11.51 1.01 7.86
N LEU A 53 -12.28 2.06 7.57
CA LEU A 53 -13.25 2.06 6.47
C LEU A 53 -12.59 1.71 5.13
N SER A 54 -11.43 2.30 4.84
CA SER A 54 -10.75 2.06 3.57
C SER A 54 -10.12 0.67 3.50
N PHE A 55 -9.67 0.11 4.63
CA PHE A 55 -9.22 -1.29 4.68
C PHE A 55 -10.35 -2.27 4.41
N VAL A 56 -11.53 -2.06 5.02
CA VAL A 56 -12.69 -2.93 4.78
C VAL A 56 -13.18 -2.81 3.34
N ALA A 57 -13.34 -1.58 2.83
CA ALA A 57 -13.76 -1.34 1.46
C ALA A 57 -12.76 -1.92 0.44
N GLY A 58 -11.45 -1.74 0.68
CA GLY A 58 -10.39 -2.32 -0.15
C GLY A 58 -10.39 -3.85 -0.13
N ARG A 59 -10.55 -4.48 1.04
CA ARG A 59 -10.67 -5.94 1.17
C ARG A 59 -11.82 -6.48 0.32
N ILE A 60 -13.02 -5.91 0.48
CA ILE A 60 -14.19 -6.34 -0.28
C ILE A 60 -14.04 -6.03 -1.78
N GLY A 61 -13.39 -4.94 -2.16
CA GLY A 61 -13.17 -4.59 -3.56
C GLY A 61 -12.10 -5.42 -4.28
N LEU A 62 -11.29 -6.18 -3.55
CA LEU A 62 -10.25 -7.07 -4.09
C LEU A 62 -10.66 -8.55 -4.09
N GLU A 63 -11.75 -8.91 -3.40
CA GLU A 63 -12.40 -10.24 -3.48
C GLU A 63 -13.14 -10.41 -4.82
#